data_AF-A0A7R9LTQ9-F1
#
_entry.id   AF-A0A7R9LTQ9-F1
#
_cell.length_a   1.000
_cell.length_b   1.000
_cell.length_c   1.000
_cell.angle_alpha   90.00
_cell.angle_beta   90.00
_cell.angle_gamma   90.00
#
_symmetry.space_group_name_H-M   'P 1'
#
loop_
_entity.id
_entity.type
_entity.pdbx_description
1 polymer ?
#
loop_
_entity_poly.entity_id
_entity_poly.type
_entity_poly.pdbx_seq_one_letter_code
_entity_poly.pdbx_strand_id
1 'polypeptide(L)'
;SKSFKGFHVTARVPNSSTTVGKFTATANTKVLTCNPTSNAITHKNNDDKSSVTFNWTAPKKFKGKVEFRATIVKEFKEFYTNVRSAQVTIS
;
A
#
# COMPACT_ATOMS: atom_id res chain seq x y z
N SER A 1 -21.03 -9.69 -2.58
CA SER A 1 -19.77 -9.05 -3.04
C SER A 1 -18.70 -9.23 -1.96
N LYS A 2 -17.40 -9.23 -2.30
CA LYS A 2 -16.34 -9.20 -1.29
C LYS A 2 -15.93 -7.73 -1.08
N SER A 3 -16.47 -7.08 -0.05
CA SER A 3 -16.09 -5.72 0.33
C SER A 3 -15.03 -5.72 1.43
N PHE A 4 -14.33 -4.61 1.58
CA PHE A 4 -13.44 -4.30 2.70
C PHE A 4 -13.67 -2.86 3.17
N LYS A 5 -13.41 -2.58 4.45
CA LYS A 5 -13.61 -1.27 5.07
C LYS A 5 -12.31 -0.47 5.16
N GLY A 6 -11.20 -1.16 5.37
CA GLY A 6 -9.90 -0.54 5.57
C GLY A 6 -8.78 -1.27 4.83
N PHE A 7 -7.72 -0.52 4.56
CA PHE A 7 -6.47 -1.07 4.04
C PHE A 7 -5.29 -0.24 4.53
N HIS A 8 -4.12 -0.87 4.53
CA HIS A 8 -2.81 -0.24 4.68
C HIS A 8 -1.88 -0.89 3.65
N VAL A 9 -1.20 -0.09 2.82
CA VAL A 9 -0.27 -0.58 1.80
C VAL A 9 1.09 0.09 1.94
N THR A 10 2.16 -0.71 1.81
CA THR A 10 3.54 -0.25 1.67
C THR A 10 4.17 -0.86 0.42
N ALA A 11 5.10 -0.15 -0.22
CA ALA A 11 5.97 -0.68 -1.26
C ALA A 11 7.33 -1.02 -0.66
N ARG A 12 7.86 -2.21 -0.90
CA ARG A 12 9.10 -2.71 -0.28
C ARG A 12 10.02 -3.39 -1.27
N VAL A 13 11.31 -3.44 -0.94
CA VAL A 13 12.23 -4.38 -1.59
C VAL A 13 11.78 -5.81 -1.24
N PRO A 14 11.71 -6.75 -2.21
CA PRO A 14 11.34 -8.14 -1.92
C PRO A 14 12.18 -8.75 -0.80
N ASN A 15 11.52 -9.52 0.06
CA ASN A 15 12.15 -10.16 1.23
C ASN A 15 12.83 -9.20 2.23
N SER A 16 12.51 -7.90 2.16
CA SER A 16 13.03 -6.88 3.08
C SER A 16 11.90 -6.16 3.83
N SER A 17 12.25 -5.47 4.92
CA SER A 17 11.41 -4.48 5.60
C SER A 17 11.59 -3.07 5.02
N THR A 18 12.59 -2.85 4.17
CA THR A 18 12.89 -1.56 3.55
C THR A 18 11.75 -1.11 2.65
N THR A 19 11.13 0.03 3.01
CA THR A 19 10.13 0.69 2.17
C THR A 19 10.78 1.49 1.05
N VAL A 20 10.13 1.57 -0.11
CA VAL A 20 10.65 2.22 -1.32
C VAL A 20 9.59 3.10 -1.95
N GLY A 21 10.00 4.29 -2.40
CA GLY A 21 9.14 5.21 -3.13
C GLY A 21 8.14 5.95 -2.24
N LYS A 22 7.23 6.67 -2.90
CA LYS A 22 6.26 7.52 -2.24
C LYS A 22 4.88 7.30 -2.82
N PHE A 23 3.88 7.23 -1.96
CA PHE A 23 2.48 7.26 -2.37
C PHE A 23 1.99 8.70 -2.50
N THR A 24 1.02 8.89 -3.40
CA THR A 24 0.26 10.15 -3.52
C THR A 24 -1.18 9.89 -3.12
N ALA A 25 -1.72 10.72 -2.22
CA ALA A 25 -3.10 10.61 -1.80
C ALA A 25 -4.05 10.89 -2.98
N THR A 26 -5.15 10.16 -3.01
CA THR A 26 -6.31 10.35 -3.90
C THR A 26 -7.53 10.72 -3.06
N ALA A 27 -8.67 11.04 -3.67
CA ALA A 27 -9.87 11.52 -2.96
C ALA A 27 -10.29 10.65 -1.75
N ASN A 28 -10.12 9.33 -1.87
CA ASN A 28 -10.58 8.32 -0.90
C ASN A 28 -9.44 7.67 -0.09
N THR A 29 -8.24 8.22 -0.15
CA THR A 29 -7.05 7.66 0.51
C THR A 29 -6.30 8.72 1.30
N LYS A 30 -5.45 8.28 2.22
CA LYS A 30 -4.54 9.13 3.00
C LYS A 30 -3.14 8.52 2.95
N VAL A 31 -2.12 9.36 2.85
CA VAL A 31 -0.73 8.92 3.00
C VAL A 31 -0.34 8.93 4.46
N LEU A 32 0.44 7.93 4.86
CA LEU A 32 1.10 7.88 6.16
C LEU A 32 2.60 8.07 5.95
N THR A 33 3.22 8.83 6.85
CA THR A 33 4.66 9.05 6.86
C THR A 33 5.25 8.31 8.06
N CYS A 34 6.00 7.25 7.77
CA CYS A 34 6.72 6.46 8.76
C CYS A 34 8.15 6.29 8.25
N ASN A 35 8.97 7.35 8.33
CA ASN A 35 10.34 7.47 7.83
C ASN A 35 10.79 6.40 6.80
N PRO A 36 10.81 6.68 5.48
CA PRO A 36 10.76 7.99 4.82
C PRO A 36 9.32 8.56 4.66
N THR A 37 9.23 9.80 4.17
CA THR A 37 7.96 10.52 3.91
C THR A 37 7.05 9.79 2.93
N SER A 38 5.75 9.71 3.24
CA SER A 38 4.70 9.14 2.39
C SER A 38 4.96 7.70 1.93
N ASN A 39 5.58 6.89 2.78
CA ASN A 39 5.97 5.51 2.46
C ASN A 39 4.85 4.48 2.63
N ALA A 40 3.67 4.90 3.11
CA ALA A 40 2.48 4.07 3.19
C ALA A 40 1.23 4.84 2.74
N ILE A 41 0.20 4.11 2.32
CA ILE A 41 -1.13 4.63 1.98
C ILE A 41 -2.23 3.82 2.66
N THR A 42 -3.26 4.52 3.13
CA THR A 42 -4.38 3.96 3.90
C THR A 42 -5.72 4.54 3.44
N HIS A 43 -6.80 3.95 3.93
CA HIS A 43 -8.16 4.41 3.72
C HIS A 43 -8.44 5.77 4.38
N LYS A 44 -9.33 6.56 3.77
CA LYS A 44 -9.79 7.83 4.35
C LYS A 44 -10.91 7.66 5.38
N ASN A 45 -11.78 6.68 5.14
CA ASN A 45 -12.98 6.32 5.91
C ASN A 45 -13.22 4.80 5.90
N ASN A 46 -14.18 4.32 6.69
CA ASN A 46 -14.53 2.91 6.84
C ASN A 46 -15.69 2.45 5.94
N ASP A 47 -16.11 3.25 4.96
CA ASP A 47 -17.15 2.89 4.00
C ASP A 47 -16.80 1.58 3.26
N ASP A 48 -17.79 0.81 2.83
CA ASP A 48 -17.55 -0.41 2.07
C ASP A 48 -16.90 -0.12 0.71
N LYS A 49 -15.82 -0.86 0.42
CA LYS A 49 -15.04 -0.73 -0.82
C LYS A 49 -14.93 -2.10 -1.49
N SER A 50 -15.12 -2.15 -2.81
CA SER A 50 -14.80 -3.33 -3.63
C SER A 50 -13.42 -3.22 -4.29
N SER A 51 -12.93 -2.00 -4.49
CA SER A 51 -11.61 -1.71 -5.05
C SER A 51 -11.11 -0.33 -4.61
N VAL A 52 -9.79 -0.13 -4.65
CA VAL A 52 -9.14 1.17 -4.47
C VAL A 52 -7.99 1.28 -5.45
N THR A 53 -7.77 2.49 -5.98
CA THR A 53 -6.62 2.80 -6.85
C THR A 53 -5.80 3.90 -6.18
N PHE A 54 -4.48 3.76 -6.22
CA PHE A 54 -3.53 4.72 -5.67
C PHE A 54 -2.31 4.86 -6.57
N ASN A 55 -1.67 6.03 -6.48
CA ASN A 55 -0.45 6.33 -7.23
C ASN A 55 0.78 6.09 -6.35
N TRP A 56 1.79 5.42 -6.91
CA TRP A 56 3.08 5.19 -6.29
C TRP A 56 4.20 5.62 -7.25
N THR A 57 5.17 6.34 -6.72
CA THR A 57 6.31 6.86 -7.48
C THR A 57 7.60 6.27 -6.94
N ALA A 58 8.35 5.59 -7.82
CA ALA A 58 9.68 5.08 -7.50
C ALA A 58 10.68 6.24 -7.27
N PRO A 59 11.67 6.10 -6.37
CA PRO A 59 12.73 7.09 -6.23
C PRO A 59 13.56 7.20 -7.51
N LYS A 60 13.98 8.42 -7.89
CA LYS A 60 14.70 8.70 -9.16
C LYS A 60 15.90 7.80 -9.45
N LYS A 61 16.61 7.34 -8.41
CA LYS A 61 17.84 6.52 -8.53
C LYS A 61 17.62 5.05 -8.18
N PHE A 62 16.38 4.64 -7.90
CA PHE A 62 16.07 3.27 -7.55
C PHE A 62 15.98 2.41 -8.82
N LYS A 63 16.75 1.32 -8.85
CA LYS A 63 16.64 0.25 -9.84
C LYS A 63 16.54 -1.06 -9.10
N GLY A 64 15.70 -1.97 -9.59
CA GLY A 64 15.49 -3.26 -8.95
C GLY A 64 14.01 -3.61 -8.85
N LYS A 65 13.68 -4.53 -7.95
CA LYS A 65 12.33 -5.05 -7.78
C LYS A 65 11.65 -4.45 -6.56
N VAL A 66 10.34 -4.28 -6.67
CA VAL A 66 9.45 -3.84 -5.59
C VAL A 66 8.28 -4.81 -5.47
N GLU A 67 7.84 -5.09 -4.25
CA GLU A 67 6.56 -5.73 -3.96
C GLU A 67 5.69 -4.82 -3.10
N PHE A 68 4.38 -4.83 -3.34
CA PHE A 68 3.42 -4.15 -2.49
C PHE A 68 2.92 -5.12 -1.42
N ARG A 69 2.93 -4.69 -0.17
CA ARG A 69 2.41 -5.44 0.97
C ARG A 69 1.21 -4.73 1.56
N ALA A 70 0.11 -5.46 1.73
CA ALA A 70 -1.14 -4.95 2.24
C ALA A 70 -1.59 -5.66 3.53
N THR A 71 -2.22 -4.88 4.40
CA THR A 71 -3.17 -5.35 5.41
C THR A 71 -4.54 -4.86 5.01
N ILE A 72 -5.54 -5.75 4.99
CA ILE A 72 -6.90 -5.45 4.54
C ILE A 72 -7.86 -5.81 5.67
N VAL A 73 -8.74 -4.88 6.04
CA VAL A 73 -9.76 -5.06 7.09
C VAL A 73 -11.11 -5.20 6.42
N LYS A 74 -11.75 -6.36 6.58
CA LYS A 74 -13.13 -6.60 6.15
C LYS A 74 -14.11 -6.22 7.26
N GLU A 75 -13.88 -6.74 8.47
CA GLU A 75 -14.61 -6.40 9.69
C GLU A 75 -13.64 -6.38 10.89
N PHE A 76 -14.09 -5.91 12.07
CA PHE A 76 -13.21 -5.76 13.25
C PHE A 76 -12.41 -7.03 13.61
N LYS A 77 -13.00 -8.21 13.45
CA LYS A 77 -12.36 -9.51 13.70
C LYS A 77 -11.95 -10.27 12.44
N GLU A 78 -12.19 -9.72 11.25
CA GLU A 78 -11.88 -10.35 9.97
C GLU A 78 -10.94 -9.46 9.16
N PHE A 79 -9.66 -9.80 9.21
CA PHE A 79 -8.61 -9.05 8.53
C PHE A 79 -7.55 -9.98 7.94
N TYR A 80 -6.91 -9.53 6.88
CA TYR A 80 -5.87 -10.25 6.16
C TYR A 80 -4.57 -9.45 6.27
N THR A 81 -3.51 -10.08 6.74
CA THR A 81 -2.18 -9.47 6.87
C THR A 81 -1.21 -10.08 5.86
N ASN A 82 -0.12 -9.36 5.56
CA ASN A 82 0.96 -9.83 4.69
C ASN A 82 0.46 -10.29 3.30
N VAL A 83 -0.58 -9.65 2.77
CA VAL A 83 -1.04 -9.86 1.39
C VAL A 83 0.00 -9.23 0.47
N ARG A 84 0.56 -9.99 -0.48
CA ARG A 84 1.66 -9.55 -1.35
C ARG A 84 1.21 -9.48 -2.80
N SER A 85 1.62 -8.43 -3.50
CA SER A 85 1.50 -8.36 -4.96
C SER A 85 2.55 -9.24 -5.65
N ALA A 86 2.41 -9.40 -6.96
CA ALA A 86 3.56 -9.76 -7.80
C ALA A 86 4.66 -8.68 -7.73
N GLN A 87 5.89 -9.06 -8.05
CA GLN A 87 7.02 -8.12 -8.09
C GLN A 87 6.97 -7.23 -9.33
N VAL A 88 7.25 -5.94 -9.15
CA VAL A 88 7.37 -4.94 -10.21
C VAL A 88 8.84 -4.59 -10.39
N THR A 89 9.33 -4.63 -11.62
CA THR A 89 10.72 -4.26 -11.95
C THR A 89 10.80 -2.80 -12.36
N ILE A 90 11.70 -2.05 -11.73
CA ILE A 90 12.05 -0.67 -12.05
C ILE A 90 13.44 -0.67 -12.68
N SER A 91 13.54 -0.18 -13.91
CA SER A 91 14.74 -0.19 -14.76
C SER A 91 15.33 1.20 -15.00
#